data_AF-A0A8R1XQZ1-F1
#
_entry.id   AF-A0A8R1XQZ1-F1
#
_cell.length_a   1.000
_cell.length_b   1.000
_cell.length_c   1.000
_cell.angle_alpha   90.00
_cell.angle_beta   90.00
_cell.angle_gamma   90.00
#
_symmetry.space_group_name_H-M   'P 1'
#
loop_
_entity.id
_entity.type
_entity.pdbx_description
1 polymer ?
#
loop_
_entity_poly.entity_id
_entity_poly.type
_entity_poly.pdbx_seq_one_letter_code
_entity_poly.pdbx_strand_id
1 'polypeptide(L)'
;MLTVQPRAVQICASGGKCVHKLVNTSLARLAFKIKSTNNEVYRFKPVYGFIEPQSSYPVVIQKLLGDVREDIFIIQYAEVTADCIDPKAPFKINAIQGEVIVYAHSV
;
A
#
# COMPACT_ATOMS: atom_id res chain seq x y z
N MET A 1 -2.43 14.78 0.17
CA MET A 1 -2.07 13.74 1.16
C MET A 1 -2.42 12.37 0.59
N LEU A 2 -1.87 11.28 1.14
CA LEU A 2 -2.25 9.92 0.75
C LEU A 2 -3.20 9.32 1.80
N THR A 3 -4.28 8.67 1.35
CA THR A 3 -5.19 7.91 2.23
C THR A 3 -5.50 6.53 1.65
N VAL A 4 -6.03 5.61 2.47
CA VAL A 4 -6.37 4.23 2.07
C VAL A 4 -7.85 3.97 2.32
N GLN A 5 -8.55 3.41 1.32
CA GLN A 5 -9.99 3.14 1.38
C GLN A 5 -10.34 1.72 0.89
N PRO A 6 -11.07 0.89 1.67
CA PRO A 6 -11.42 1.11 3.06
C PRO A 6 -10.18 1.16 3.96
N ARG A 7 -10.29 1.78 5.14
CA ARG A 7 -9.14 1.93 6.06
C ARG A 7 -8.81 0.63 6.80
N ALA A 8 -9.81 -0.21 7.07
CA ALA A 8 -9.65 -1.49 7.74
C ALA A 8 -9.51 -2.61 6.72
N VAL A 9 -8.50 -3.46 6.87
CA VAL A 9 -8.37 -4.71 6.10
C VAL A 9 -8.98 -5.83 6.96
N GLN A 10 -10.04 -6.45 6.46
CA GLN A 10 -10.62 -7.67 7.03
C GLN A 10 -10.51 -8.78 6.00
N ILE A 11 -9.89 -9.90 6.39
CA ILE A 11 -9.64 -11.00 5.48
C ILE A 11 -9.60 -12.33 6.24
N CYS A 12 -10.16 -13.39 5.66
CA CYS A 12 -10.27 -14.67 6.35
C CYS A 12 -8.90 -15.34 6.53
N ALA A 13 -8.72 -16.03 7.65
CA ALA A 13 -7.51 -16.78 7.98
C ALA A 13 -7.27 -17.96 7.02
N SER A 14 -8.36 -18.55 6.54
CA SER A 14 -8.38 -19.56 5.47
C SER A 14 -7.88 -19.04 4.12
N GLY A 15 -7.64 -17.74 4.01
CA GLY A 15 -7.17 -17.06 2.80
C GLY A 15 -8.27 -16.26 2.13
N GLY A 16 -7.87 -15.35 1.26
CA GLY A 16 -8.80 -14.49 0.53
C GLY A 16 -8.11 -13.39 -0.25
N LYS A 17 -8.93 -12.55 -0.89
CA LYS A 17 -8.48 -11.33 -1.55
C LYS A 17 -9.42 -10.18 -1.20
N CYS A 18 -8.86 -9.02 -0.92
CA CYS A 18 -9.60 -7.77 -0.84
C CYS A 18 -8.92 -6.71 -1.71
N VAL A 19 -9.68 -5.66 -2.04
CA VAL A 19 -9.18 -4.54 -2.84
C VAL A 19 -9.33 -3.27 -2.03
N HIS A 20 -8.23 -2.54 -1.92
CA HIS A 20 -8.18 -1.21 -1.32
C HIS A 20 -7.79 -0.19 -2.39
N LYS A 21 -8.17 1.05 -2.22
CA LYS A 21 -7.77 2.19 -3.05
C LYS A 21 -6.82 3.06 -2.25
N LEU A 22 -5.67 3.36 -2.84
CA LEU A 22 -4.81 4.43 -2.40
C LEU A 22 -5.31 5.71 -3.05
N VAL A 23 -5.68 6.72 -2.27
CA VAL A 23 -6.26 7.98 -2.78
C VAL A 23 -5.27 9.10 -2.55
N ASN A 24 -4.73 9.63 -3.65
CA ASN A 24 -3.87 10.80 -3.65
C ASN A 24 -4.69 12.07 -3.79
N THR A 25 -4.80 12.84 -2.72
CA THR A 25 -5.47 14.14 -2.72
C THR A 25 -4.51 15.33 -2.85
N SER A 26 -3.21 15.11 -3.11
CA SER A 26 -2.28 16.20 -3.42
C SER A 26 -2.36 16.58 -4.91
N LEU A 27 -1.73 17.71 -5.25
CA LEU A 27 -1.52 18.16 -6.64
C LEU A 27 -0.24 17.58 -7.25
N ALA A 28 0.51 16.79 -6.49
CA ALA A 28 1.76 16.19 -6.92
C ALA A 28 1.60 14.70 -7.20
N ARG A 29 2.38 14.17 -8.13
CA ARG A 29 2.44 12.74 -8.43
C ARG A 29 3.17 12.04 -7.28
N LEU A 30 2.59 10.96 -6.77
CA LEU A 30 3.18 10.19 -5.69
C LEU A 30 3.70 8.85 -6.19
N ALA A 31 4.91 8.48 -5.80
CA ALA A 31 5.32 7.10 -5.76
C ALA A 31 4.93 6.49 -4.40
N PHE A 32 4.55 5.21 -4.38
CA PHE A 32 4.28 4.48 -3.14
C PHE A 32 5.04 3.17 -3.05
N LYS A 33 5.24 2.71 -1.82
CA LYS A 33 5.81 1.40 -1.46
C LYS A 33 4.99 0.81 -0.33
N ILE A 34 4.54 -0.44 -0.51
CA ILE A 34 3.81 -1.18 0.52
C ILE A 34 4.75 -2.13 1.25
N LYS A 35 4.64 -2.15 2.58
CA LYS A 35 5.32 -3.07 3.48
C LYS A 35 4.29 -3.76 4.37
N SER A 36 4.62 -4.96 4.85
CA SER A 36 3.81 -5.70 5.82
C SER A 36 4.71 -6.28 6.91
N THR A 37 4.16 -6.43 8.12
CA THR A 37 4.74 -7.23 9.20
C THR A 37 4.76 -8.73 8.90
N ASN A 38 4.01 -9.19 7.88
CA ASN A 38 3.94 -10.60 7.49
C ASN A 38 4.03 -10.80 5.97
N ASN A 39 5.24 -10.72 5.44
CA ASN A 39 5.46 -10.98 4.03
C ASN A 39 5.37 -12.48 3.67
N GLU A 40 5.24 -13.38 4.64
CA GLU A 40 5.09 -14.82 4.35
C GLU A 40 3.69 -15.12 3.82
N VAL A 41 2.65 -14.55 4.46
CA VAL A 41 1.25 -14.82 4.13
C VAL A 41 0.56 -13.74 3.31
N TYR A 42 1.05 -12.49 3.29
CA TYR A 42 0.44 -11.44 2.46
C TYR A 42 1.16 -11.25 1.13
N ARG A 43 0.37 -11.06 0.07
CA ARG A 43 0.82 -10.63 -1.25
C ARG A 43 0.08 -9.36 -1.64
N PHE A 44 0.82 -8.39 -2.18
CA PHE A 44 0.28 -7.11 -2.63
C PHE A 44 0.48 -6.97 -4.13
N LYS A 45 -0.55 -6.47 -4.82
CA LYS A 45 -0.45 -6.12 -6.23
C LYS A 45 -0.99 -4.70 -6.48
N PRO A 46 -0.14 -3.74 -6.85
CA PRO A 46 1.33 -3.80 -6.85
C PRO A 46 1.94 -3.51 -5.45
N VAL A 47 3.22 -3.83 -5.24
CA VAL A 47 3.98 -3.40 -4.04
C VAL A 47 4.51 -1.97 -4.21
N TYR A 48 4.84 -1.59 -5.44
CA TYR A 48 5.30 -0.25 -5.81
C TYR A 48 4.46 0.27 -6.96
N GLY A 49 4.20 1.57 -7.00
CA GLY A 49 3.51 2.19 -8.12
C GLY A 49 3.48 3.70 -8.01
N PHE A 50 2.82 4.31 -8.99
CA PHE A 50 2.53 5.73 -9.00
C PHE A 50 1.03 5.96 -8.78
N ILE A 51 0.72 7.11 -8.19
CA ILE A 51 -0.64 7.62 -8.07
C ILE A 51 -0.62 9.05 -8.56
N GLU A 52 -1.35 9.29 -9.64
CA GLU A 52 -1.45 10.63 -10.22
C GLU A 52 -2.11 11.62 -9.26
N PRO A 53 -1.88 12.93 -9.45
CA PRO A 53 -2.58 13.98 -8.70
C PRO A 53 -4.10 13.78 -8.73
N GLN A 54 -4.76 14.06 -7.60
CA GLN A 54 -6.23 13.98 -7.48
C GLN A 54 -6.85 12.65 -7.97
N SER A 55 -6.10 11.56 -7.88
CA SER A 55 -6.49 10.26 -8.43
C SER A 55 -6.44 9.17 -7.36
N SER A 56 -7.01 8.01 -7.69
CA SER A 56 -6.92 6.81 -6.85
C SER A 56 -6.35 5.64 -7.62
N TYR A 57 -5.65 4.76 -6.91
CA TYR A 57 -5.04 3.57 -7.48
C TYR A 57 -5.46 2.31 -6.70
N PRO A 58 -6.01 1.28 -7.37
CA PRO A 58 -6.41 0.05 -6.70
C PRO A 58 -5.19 -0.82 -6.35
N VAL A 59 -5.19 -1.36 -5.14
CA VAL A 59 -4.23 -2.34 -4.64
C VAL A 59 -4.99 -3.58 -4.23
N VAL A 60 -4.59 -4.72 -4.78
CA VAL A 60 -5.10 -6.03 -4.37
C VAL A 60 -4.22 -6.54 -3.24
N ILE A 61 -4.86 -6.94 -2.14
CA ILE A 61 -4.23 -7.60 -1.01
C ILE A 61 -4.75 -9.04 -1.00
N GLN A 62 -3.83 -10.00 -1.00
CA GLN A 62 -4.13 -11.42 -0.87
C GLN A 62 -3.53 -11.94 0.42
N LYS A 63 -4.35 -12.57 1.27
CA LYS A 63 -3.89 -13.38 2.40
C LYS A 63 -3.87 -14.83 1.97
N LEU A 64 -2.74 -15.49 2.16
CA LEU A 64 -2.59 -16.93 2.05
C LEU A 64 -3.08 -17.59 3.34
N LEU A 65 -3.38 -18.89 3.27
CA LEU A 65 -3.67 -19.68 4.46
C LEU A 65 -2.58 -19.48 5.50
N GLY A 66 -2.99 -19.18 6.73
CA GLY A 66 -2.08 -18.98 7.85
C GLY A 66 -2.85 -18.55 9.10
N ASP A 67 -2.12 -18.25 10.16
CA ASP A 67 -2.70 -18.00 11.47
C ASP A 67 -3.67 -16.81 11.50
N VAL A 68 -4.58 -16.86 12.48
CA VAL A 68 -5.41 -15.73 12.91
C VAL A 68 -4.54 -14.82 13.76
N ARG A 69 -4.23 -13.62 13.26
CA ARG A 69 -3.45 -12.63 13.98
C ARG A 69 -3.72 -11.22 13.45
N GLU A 70 -3.30 -10.24 14.24
CA GLU A 70 -3.22 -8.85 13.82
C GLU A 70 -1.91 -8.60 13.06
N ASP A 71 -2.01 -7.93 11.93
CA ASP A 71 -0.87 -7.51 11.13
C ASP A 71 -0.94 -6.02 10.80
N ILE A 72 0.21 -5.43 10.53
CA ILE A 72 0.34 -4.02 10.19
C ILE A 72 0.90 -3.90 8.78
N PHE A 73 0.20 -3.13 7.95
CA PHE A 73 0.69 -2.70 6.65
C PHE A 73 1.10 -1.23 6.71
N ILE A 74 2.24 -0.91 6.11
CA ILE A 74 2.77 0.45 6.03
C ILE A 74 2.86 0.82 4.56
N ILE A 75 2.13 1.85 4.15
CA ILE A 75 2.19 2.43 2.81
C ILE A 75 3.03 3.70 2.90
N GLN A 76 4.30 3.61 2.48
CA GLN A 76 5.19 4.76 2.38
C GLN A 76 4.95 5.46 1.06
N TYR A 77 5.07 6.80 1.03
CA TYR A 77 4.94 7.58 -0.19
C TYR A 77 5.96 8.72 -0.27
N ALA A 78 6.21 9.15 -1.50
CA ALA A 78 7.12 10.23 -1.84
C ALA A 78 6.61 10.96 -3.08
N GLU A 79 6.68 12.29 -3.08
CA GLU A 79 6.48 13.08 -4.29
C GLU A 79 7.57 12.78 -5.33
N VAL A 80 7.15 12.67 -6.59
CA VAL A 80 8.01 12.43 -7.73
C VAL A 80 7.62 13.34 -8.88
N THR A 81 8.58 13.65 -9.73
CA THR A 81 8.35 14.39 -10.96
C THR A 81 7.62 13.53 -12.00
N ALA A 82 7.01 14.18 -12.99
CA ALA A 82 6.25 13.49 -14.05
C ALA A 82 7.14 12.59 -14.94
N ASP A 83 8.42 12.94 -15.10
CA ASP A 83 9.44 12.18 -15.83
C ASP A 83 10.02 11.00 -15.04
N CYS A 84 9.69 10.85 -13.75
CA CYS A 84 10.09 9.69 -12.98
C CYS A 84 9.42 8.42 -13.53
N ILE A 85 10.24 7.46 -13.98
CA ILE A 85 9.80 6.19 -14.57
C ILE A 85 9.91 5.00 -13.60
N ASP A 86 10.79 5.08 -12.59
CA ASP A 86 10.98 4.02 -11.60
C ASP A 86 10.32 4.39 -10.27
N PRO A 87 9.18 3.78 -9.90
CA PRO A 87 8.52 4.07 -8.62
C PRO A 87 9.35 3.65 -7.41
N LYS A 88 10.40 2.85 -7.59
CA LYS A 88 11.33 2.46 -6.52
C LYS A 88 12.38 3.54 -6.25
N ALA A 89 12.64 4.45 -7.18
CA ALA A 89 13.70 5.45 -7.10
C ALA A 89 13.74 6.21 -5.76
N PRO A 90 12.64 6.83 -5.27
CA PRO A 90 12.69 7.56 -4.00
C PRO A 90 12.99 6.65 -2.80
N PHE A 91 12.57 5.38 -2.85
CA PHE A 91 12.74 4.44 -1.74
C PHE A 91 14.12 3.76 -1.70
N LYS A 92 14.93 3.88 -2.76
CA LYS A 92 16.33 3.42 -2.77
C LYS A 92 17.24 4.38 -1.99
N ILE A 93 16.88 5.66 -1.99
CA ILE A 93 17.61 6.73 -1.29
C ILE A 93 16.91 7.19 -0.01
N ASN A 94 15.91 6.44 0.47
CA ASN A 94 15.09 6.76 1.65
C ASN A 94 14.45 8.17 1.63
N ALA A 95 14.13 8.70 0.44
CA ALA A 95 13.42 9.96 0.26
C ALA A 95 11.91 9.77 0.52
N ILE A 96 11.54 9.35 1.73
CA ILE A 96 10.15 9.11 2.15
C ILE A 96 9.58 10.43 2.67
N GLN A 97 8.43 10.85 2.14
CA GLN A 97 7.73 12.05 2.58
C GLN A 97 6.73 11.75 3.71
N GLY A 98 6.15 10.56 3.70
CA GLY A 98 5.23 10.14 4.75
C GLY A 98 4.81 8.69 4.62
N GLU A 99 4.00 8.25 5.56
CA GLU A 99 3.48 6.89 5.60
C GLU A 99 2.04 6.83 6.12
N VAL A 100 1.31 5.81 5.67
CA VAL A 100 -0.03 5.48 6.14
C VAL A 100 0.01 4.09 6.75
N ILE A 101 -0.40 3.99 8.01
CA ILE A 101 -0.51 2.73 8.75
C ILE A 101 -1.92 2.17 8.56
N VAL A 102 -2.00 0.90 8.16
CA VAL A 102 -3.24 0.15 7.96
C VAL A 102 -3.17 -1.11 8.81
N TYR A 103 -4.19 -1.32 9.63
CA TYR A 103 -4.32 -2.53 10.45
C TYR A 103 -5.09 -3.59 9.67
N ALA A 104 -4.53 -4.81 9.67
CA ALA A 104 -5.12 -5.96 9.04
C ALA A 104 -5.52 -6.98 10.09
N HIS A 105 -6.83 -7.17 10.21
CA HIS A 105 -7.43 -8.13 11.11
C HIS A 105 -7.76 -9.39 10.32
N SER A 106 -7.10 -10.50 10.69
CA SER A 106 -7.49 -11.82 10.20
C SER A 106 -8.66 -12.33 11.03
N VAL A 107 -9.73 -12.77 10.36
CA VAL A 107 -10.90 -13.42 10.99
C VAL A 107 -11.00 -14.90 10.65
#